data_AF-A0A966WJZ3-F1
#
_entry.id   AF-A0A966WJZ3-F1
#
_cell.length_a   1.000
_cell.length_b   1.000
_cell.length_c   1.000
_cell.angle_alpha   90.00
_cell.angle_beta   90.00
_cell.angle_gamma   90.00
#
_symmetry.space_group_name_H-M   'P 1'
#
loop_
_entity.id
_entity.type
_entity.pdbx_description
1 polymer ?
#
loop_
_entity_poly.entity_id
_entity_poly.type
_entity_poly.pdbx_seq_one_letter_code
_entity_poly.pdbx_strand_id
1 'polypeptide(L)' 'MSLIPKKGNIYVVDDDEAVRDSLQWLLEGKDYRVRCFDSAESFLSRYDPREVACL' A
#
# COMPACT_ATOMS: atom_id res chain seq x y z
N MET A 1 -15.12 8.37 11.15
CA MET A 1 -14.20 7.30 10.70
C MET A 1 -15.05 6.16 10.17
N SER A 2 -14.82 5.72 8.93
CA SER A 2 -15.62 4.66 8.29
C SER A 2 -15.50 3.35 9.06
N LEU A 3 -16.63 2.72 9.36
CA LEU A 3 -16.74 1.43 10.06
C LEU A 3 -16.64 0.24 9.10
N ILE A 4 -16.36 0.48 7.81
CA ILE A 4 -16.26 -0.59 6.80
C ILE A 4 -14.94 -1.35 7.01
N PRO A 5 -14.98 -2.67 7.23
CA PRO A 5 -13.78 -3.50 7.28
C PRO A 5 -13.03 -3.39 5.96
N LYS A 6 -11.74 -3.07 6.02
CA LYS A 6 -10.88 -3.05 4.83
C LYS A 6 -10.66 -4.48 4.33
N LYS A 7 -10.61 -4.65 3.01
CA LYS A 7 -10.50 -5.95 2.33
C LYS A 7 -9.15 -6.65 2.53
N GLY A 8 -8.10 -5.87 2.79
CA GLY A 8 -6.75 -6.37 2.98
C GLY A 8 -5.71 -5.26 2.89
N ASN A 9 -4.45 -5.65 3.00
CA ASN A 9 -3.29 -4.78 2.89
C ASN A 9 -2.64 -4.92 1.50
N ILE A 10 -2.28 -3.80 0.90
CA ILE A 10 -1.51 -3.74 -0.35
C ILE A 10 -0.31 -2.83 -0.13
N TYR A 11 0.85 -3.31 -0.58
CA TYR A 11 2.06 -2.51 -0.69
C TYR A 11 2.22 -2.04 -2.12
N VAL A 12 2.65 -0.79 -2.30
CA VAL A 12 3.00 -0.24 -3.61
C VAL A 12 4.44 0.24 -3.52
N VAL A 13 5.31 -0.27 -4.39
CA VAL A 13 6.71 0.14 -4.45
C VAL A 13 6.98 0.68 -5.85
N ASP A 14 7.18 1.98 -5.96
CA ASP A 14 7.39 2.67 -7.23
C ASP A 14 8.15 3.98 -6.97
N ASP A 15 9.16 4.27 -7.79
CA ASP A 15 9.99 5.47 -7.63
C ASP A 15 9.30 6.76 -8.10
N ASP A 16 8.23 6.64 -8.90
CA ASP A 16 7.43 7.77 -9.35
C ASP A 16 6.31 8.12 -8.35
N GLU A 17 6.32 9.36 -7.87
CA GLU A 17 5.34 9.87 -6.92
C GLU A 17 3.91 9.91 -7.49
N ALA A 18 3.74 10.32 -8.75
CA ALA A 18 2.43 10.43 -9.38
C ALA A 18 1.79 9.06 -9.59
N VAL A 19 2.60 8.02 -9.87
CA VAL A 19 2.13 6.63 -9.94
C VAL A 19 1.65 6.16 -8.57
N ARG A 20 2.44 6.38 -7.50
CA ARG A 20 2.05 6.00 -6.13
C ARG A 20 0.76 6.67 -5.67
N ASP A 21 0.62 7.97 -5.91
CA ASP A 21 -0.58 8.73 -5.55
C ASP A 21 -1.82 8.20 -6.29
N SER A 22 -1.68 7.93 -7.59
CA SER A 22 -2.75 7.40 -8.42
C SER A 22 -3.21 6.01 -7.95
N LEU A 23 -2.26 5.12 -7.65
CA LEU A 23 -2.55 3.75 -7.17
C LEU A 23 -3.13 3.76 -5.77
N GLN A 24 -2.61 4.59 -4.87
CA GLN A 24 -3.14 4.74 -3.52
C GLN A 24 -4.61 5.16 -3.56
N TRP A 25 -4.92 6.23 -4.30
CA TRP A 25 -6.30 6.72 -4.44
C TRP A 25 -7.24 5.65 -4.99
N LEU A 26 -6.82 4.94 -6.05
CA LEU A 26 -7.61 3.89 -6.68
C LEU A 26 -7.91 2.74 -5.70
N LEU A 27 -6.89 2.24 -4.99
CA LEU A 27 -7.02 1.06 -4.13
C LEU A 27 -7.71 1.39 -2.80
N GLU A 28 -7.47 2.55 -2.22
CA GLU A 28 -8.20 3.02 -1.04
C GLU A 28 -9.69 3.19 -1.35
N GLY A 29 -10.03 3.69 -2.55
CA GLY A 29 -11.40 3.77 -3.07
C GLY A 29 -12.07 2.41 -3.31
N LYS A 30 -11.31 1.31 -3.29
CA LYS A 30 -11.82 -0.08 -3.34
C LYS A 30 -11.84 -0.77 -1.98
N ASP A 31 -11.63 -0.01 -0.90
CA ASP A 31 -11.58 -0.46 0.49
C ASP A 31 -10.37 -1.31 0.88
N TYR A 32 -9.21 -1.08 0.25
CA TYR A 32 -7.93 -1.61 0.74
C TYR A 32 -7.24 -0.65 1.72
N ARG A 33 -6.32 -1.19 2.51
CA ARG A 33 -5.28 -0.41 3.22
C ARG A 33 -4.04 -0.43 2.34
N VAL A 34 -3.54 0.74 1.98
CA VAL A 34 -2.42 0.87 1.06
C VAL A 34 -1.24 1.47 1.80
N ARG A 35 -0.04 0.94 1.59
CA ARG A 35 1.22 1.55 2.03
C ARG A 35 2.15 1.66 0.83
N CYS A 36 2.60 2.88 0.57
CA CYS A 36 3.44 3.22 -0.57
C CYS A 36 4.89 3.42 -0.13
N PHE A 37 5.84 2.98 -0.96
CA PHE A 37 7.28 3.16 -0.76
C PHE A 37 7.91 3.63 -2.06
N ASP A 38 8.85 4.56 -1.96
CA ASP A 38 9.59 5.14 -3.09
C ASP A 38 10.72 4.25 -3.63
N SER A 39 11.04 3.17 -2.92
CA SER A 39 12.20 2.34 -3.19
C SER A 39 12.05 0.96 -2.54
N ALA A 40 12.76 -0.02 -3.09
CA ALA A 40 12.81 -1.37 -2.53
C ALA A 40 13.44 -1.37 -1.13
N GLU A 41 14.44 -0.53 -0.89
CA GLU A 41 15.11 -0.38 0.41
C GLU A 41 14.16 0.16 1.48
N SER A 42 13.37 1.19 1.13
CA SER A 42 12.35 1.77 2.02
C SER A 42 11.26 0.75 2.37
N PHE A 43 10.88 -0.10 1.42
CA PHE A 43 9.99 -1.24 1.65
C PHE A 43 10.63 -2.29 2.56
N LEU A 44 11.81 -2.82 2.22
CA LEU A 44 12.48 -3.89 2.96
C LEU A 44 12.80 -3.51 4.40
N SER A 45 13.09 -2.23 4.67
CA SER A 45 13.32 -1.74 6.05
C SER A 45 12.09 -1.80 6.95
N ARG A 46 10.88 -1.88 6.36
CA ARG A 46 9.59 -1.88 7.08
C ARG A 46 8.76 -3.13 6.85
N TYR A 47 9.19 -4.02 5.96
CA TYR A 47 8.48 -5.23 5.60
C TYR A 47 8.44 -6.20 6.80
N ASP A 48 7.23 -6.60 7.19
CA ASP A 48 7.01 -7.70 8.13
C ASP A 48 6.53 -8.94 7.34
N PRO A 49 7.31 -10.03 7.27
CA PRO A 49 6.92 -11.25 6.58
C PRO A 49 5.72 -11.97 7.21
N ARG A 50 5.31 -11.59 8.43
CA ARG A 50 4.11 -12.13 9.10
C ARG A 50 2.84 -11.40 8.67
N GLU A 51 2.97 -10.24 8.05
CA GLU A 51 1.82 -9.47 7.59
C GLU A 51 1.28 -10.04 6.28
N VAL A 52 -0.02 -10.36 6.26
CA VAL A 52 -0.71 -10.80 5.04
C VAL A 52 -1.01 -9.58 4.18
N ALA A 53 -0.28 -9.46 3.07
CA ALA A 53 -0.43 -8.38 2.10
C ALA A 53 -0.05 -8.86 0.69
N CYS A 54 -0.60 -8.19 -0.32
CA CYS A 54 -0.04 -8.24 -1.67
C CYS A 54 1.02 -7.15 -1.84
N LEU A 55 2.07 -7.47 -2.60
CA LEU A 55 3.03 -6.52 -3.15
C LEU A 55 2.68 -6.26 -4.61
#